data_AF-A0A970QL48-F1
#
_entry.id   AF-A0A970QL48-F1
#
_cell.length_a   1.000
_cell.length_b   1.000
_cell.length_c   1.000
_cell.angle_alpha   90.00
_cell.angle_beta   90.00
_cell.angle_gamma   90.00
#
_symmetry.space_group_name_H-M   'P 1'
#
loop_
_entity.id
_entity.type
_entity.pdbx_description
1 polymer ?
#
loop_
_entity_poly.entity_id
_entity_poly.type
_entity_poly.pdbx_seq_one_letter_code
_entity_poly.pdbx_strand_id
1 'polypeptide(L)'
;MNGWLRDCLYRLRTQTLTGCDSPGVYACAAMHDNEAAVLIAVQKDTSAKLLVDMAGFSSDEGIEADFYLLDEQSDLELVRSEMFYSEQFKSVFEIAKDAVILVQLRKAR
;
A
#
# COMPACT_ATOMS: atom_id res chain seq x y z
N MET A 1 -20.98 -19.97 -16.53
CA MET A 1 -20.18 -18.83 -17.02
C MET A 1 -18.84 -18.81 -16.28
N ASN A 2 -17.78 -19.16 -17.02
CA ASN A 2 -16.37 -18.72 -16.98
C ASN A 2 -15.74 -18.26 -15.64
N GLY A 3 -14.79 -19.03 -15.09
CA GLY A 3 -13.45 -19.17 -15.68
C GLY A 3 -12.36 -18.10 -15.39
N TRP A 4 -12.51 -17.20 -14.41
CA TRP A 4 -11.54 -16.09 -14.20
C TRP A 4 -11.00 -15.92 -12.75
N LEU A 5 -10.87 -16.99 -11.97
CA LEU A 5 -10.39 -16.90 -10.58
C LEU A 5 -8.94 -17.38 -10.34
N ARG A 6 -8.19 -17.73 -11.38
CA ARG A 6 -6.83 -18.27 -11.19
C ARG A 6 -5.71 -17.22 -11.03
N ASP A 7 -5.95 -15.96 -11.40
CA ASP A 7 -4.90 -14.91 -11.37
C ASP A 7 -5.23 -13.73 -10.44
N CYS A 8 -6.14 -13.89 -9.49
CA CYS A 8 -6.49 -12.82 -8.54
C CYS A 8 -5.62 -12.92 -7.27
N LEU A 9 -4.50 -12.21 -7.25
CA LEU A 9 -3.55 -12.20 -6.13
C LEU A 9 -4.11 -11.52 -4.87
N TYR A 10 -4.97 -10.50 -5.03
CA TYR A 10 -5.52 -9.74 -3.92
C TYR A 10 -6.82 -9.02 -4.35
N ARG A 11 -7.89 -9.09 -3.55
CA ARG A 11 -9.21 -8.51 -3.90
C ARG A 11 -9.78 -7.67 -2.76
N LEU A 12 -9.78 -6.37 -2.97
CA LEU A 12 -10.49 -5.41 -2.13
C LEU A 12 -11.63 -4.78 -2.95
N ARG A 13 -12.82 -4.71 -2.35
CA ARG A 13 -14.06 -4.39 -3.09
C ARG A 13 -14.28 -2.90 -3.29
N THR A 14 -13.96 -2.10 -2.28
CA THR A 14 -14.31 -0.69 -2.23
C THR A 14 -13.07 0.15 -2.46
N GLN A 15 -12.99 0.86 -3.58
CA GLN A 15 -11.96 1.87 -3.83
C GLN A 15 -12.13 3.03 -2.83
N THR A 16 -11.01 3.55 -2.31
CA THR A 16 -10.97 4.71 -1.41
C THR A 16 -10.31 5.91 -2.09
N LEU A 17 -10.45 7.08 -1.46
CA LEU A 17 -9.87 8.32 -1.97
C LEU A 17 -8.35 8.27 -1.88
N THR A 18 -7.67 8.65 -2.97
CA THR A 18 -6.22 8.83 -3.02
C THR A 18 -5.88 10.15 -3.69
N GLY A 19 -4.72 10.71 -3.35
CA GLY A 19 -4.19 11.93 -3.96
C GLY A 19 -2.69 12.06 -3.74
N CYS A 20 -1.99 12.61 -4.71
CA CYS A 20 -0.58 12.98 -4.61
C CYS A 20 -0.35 14.24 -5.44
N ASP A 21 0.39 15.20 -4.90
CA ASP A 21 0.79 16.44 -5.56
C ASP A 21 2.11 16.29 -6.33
N SER A 22 2.82 15.17 -6.17
CA SER A 22 4.09 14.90 -6.82
C SER A 22 3.89 14.31 -8.22
N PRO A 23 4.38 14.97 -9.29
CA PRO A 23 4.36 14.39 -10.62
C PRO A 23 5.09 13.06 -10.68
N GLY A 24 4.57 12.11 -11.46
CA GLY A 24 5.13 10.77 -11.59
C GLY A 24 4.88 9.87 -10.37
N VAL A 25 3.98 10.24 -9.46
CA VAL A 25 3.54 9.38 -8.35
C VAL A 25 2.05 9.13 -8.49
N TYR A 26 1.68 7.85 -8.58
CA TYR A 26 0.30 7.41 -8.72
C TYR A 26 -0.05 6.51 -7.56
N ALA A 27 -1.25 6.66 -7.01
CA ALA A 27 -1.70 5.84 -5.90
C ALA A 27 -3.15 5.41 -6.08
N CYS A 28 -3.44 4.16 -5.74
CA CYS A 28 -4.80 3.69 -5.54
C CYS A 28 -4.88 2.96 -4.19
N ALA A 29 -6.05 3.01 -3.58
CA ALA A 29 -6.29 2.35 -2.32
C ALA A 29 -7.67 1.72 -2.33
N ALA A 30 -7.81 0.65 -1.56
CA ALA A 30 -9.06 -0.06 -1.42
C ALA A 30 -9.18 -0.65 -0.02
N MET A 31 -10.40 -1.01 0.36
CA MET A 31 -10.69 -1.67 1.63
C MET A 31 -11.84 -2.68 1.52
N HIS A 32 -11.84 -3.64 2.43
CA HIS A 32 -12.95 -4.56 2.68
C HIS A 32 -12.87 -5.08 4.13
N ASP A 33 -13.86 -4.71 4.94
CA ASP A 33 -14.08 -5.20 6.31
C ASP A 33 -12.86 -5.02 7.24
N ASN A 34 -12.00 -6.05 7.32
CA ASN A 34 -10.83 -6.12 8.19
C ASN A 34 -9.50 -5.97 7.44
N GLU A 35 -9.56 -5.69 6.14
CA GLU A 35 -8.39 -5.56 5.28
C GLU A 35 -8.45 -4.25 4.48
N ALA A 36 -7.30 -3.65 4.25
CA ALA A 36 -7.12 -2.56 3.31
C ALA A 36 -5.78 -2.68 2.61
N ALA A 37 -5.62 -1.96 1.51
CA ALA A 37 -4.31 -1.81 0.89
C ALA A 37 -4.19 -0.51 0.13
N VAL A 38 -2.94 -0.08 -0.01
CA VAL A 38 -2.52 1.05 -0.82
C VAL A 38 -1.45 0.56 -1.79
N LEU A 39 -1.67 0.79 -3.08
CA LEU A 39 -0.66 0.57 -4.12
C LEU A 39 -0.17 1.92 -4.61
N ILE A 40 1.14 2.10 -4.64
CA ILE A 40 1.78 3.34 -5.09
C ILE A 40 2.78 2.98 -6.18
N ALA A 41 2.63 3.58 -7.35
CA ALA A 41 3.59 3.48 -8.45
C ALA A 41 4.35 4.79 -8.57
N VAL A 42 5.68 4.72 -8.53
CA VAL A 42 6.57 5.86 -8.72
C VAL A 42 7.25 5.68 -10.07
N GLN A 43 7.08 6.66 -10.95
CA GLN A 43 7.72 6.76 -12.26
C GLN A 43 8.61 8.00 -12.25
N LYS A 44 9.88 7.81 -11.88
CA LYS A 44 10.85 8.89 -11.69
C LYS A 44 12.24 8.42 -12.05
N ASP A 45 12.99 9.29 -12.71
CA ASP A 45 14.38 9.04 -13.12
C ASP A 45 15.38 9.05 -11.94
N THR A 46 14.94 9.48 -10.76
CA THR A 46 15.78 9.60 -9.56
C THR A 46 15.08 9.04 -8.33
N SER A 47 15.88 8.64 -7.34
CA SER A 47 15.37 8.21 -6.04
C SER A 47 14.57 9.32 -5.35
N ALA A 48 13.50 8.96 -4.67
CA ALA A 48 12.63 9.90 -3.97
C ALA A 48 12.33 9.44 -2.55
N LYS A 49 12.07 10.41 -1.68
CA LYS A 49 11.52 10.16 -0.34
C LYS A 49 10.02 10.40 -0.39
N LEU A 50 9.23 9.39 -0.06
CA LEU A 50 7.77 9.48 -0.07
C LEU A 50 7.24 9.38 1.36
N LEU A 51 6.36 10.32 1.72
CA LEU A 51 5.53 10.23 2.91
C LEU A 51 4.17 9.70 2.51
N VAL A 52 3.77 8.56 3.06
CA VAL A 52 2.45 7.97 2.87
C VAL A 52 1.65 8.23 4.13
N ASP A 53 0.59 9.03 4.00
CA ASP A 53 -0.33 9.40 5.07
C ASP A 53 -1.64 8.62 4.88
N MET A 54 -1.94 7.70 5.81
CA MET A 54 -3.08 6.79 5.73
C MET A 54 -4.02 7.07 6.91
N ALA A 55 -5.32 7.19 6.61
CA ALA A 55 -6.34 7.46 7.62
C ALA A 55 -7.64 6.72 7.30
N GLY A 56 -8.53 6.59 8.30
CA GLY A 56 -9.87 6.01 8.12
C GLY A 56 -9.92 4.48 8.18
N PHE A 57 -8.84 3.84 8.64
CA PHE A 57 -8.78 2.40 8.89
C PHE A 57 -8.17 2.14 10.27
N SER A 58 -9.00 1.74 11.23
CA SER A 58 -8.62 1.57 12.65
C SER A 58 -9.22 0.30 13.28
N SER A 59 -8.60 -0.15 14.37
CA SER A 59 -9.03 -1.25 15.23
C SER A 59 -8.53 -1.00 16.65
N ASP A 60 -9.31 -1.38 17.66
CA ASP A 60 -8.92 -1.25 19.08
C ASP A 60 -7.73 -2.15 19.42
N GLU A 61 -7.58 -3.26 18.71
CA GLU A 61 -6.47 -4.21 18.86
C GLU A 61 -5.26 -3.83 17.99
N GLY A 62 -5.39 -2.75 17.21
CA GLY A 62 -4.37 -2.22 16.31
C GLY A 62 -4.44 -2.75 14.89
N ILE A 63 -3.64 -2.14 14.02
CA ILE A 63 -3.54 -2.41 12.59
C ILE A 63 -2.14 -2.96 12.30
N GLU A 64 -2.09 -4.17 11.79
CA GLU A 64 -0.89 -4.73 11.18
C GLU A 64 -0.70 -4.12 9.79
N ALA A 65 0.50 -3.64 9.51
CA ALA A 65 0.87 -3.09 8.21
C ALA A 65 2.10 -3.82 7.67
N ASP A 66 1.93 -4.52 6.55
CA ASP A 66 3.00 -5.15 5.80
C ASP A 66 3.34 -4.28 4.58
N PHE A 67 4.62 -3.97 4.42
CA PHE A 67 5.13 -3.07 3.40
C PHE A 67 5.98 -3.83 2.41
N TYR A 68 5.48 -3.92 1.17
CA TYR A 68 6.18 -4.57 0.08
C TYR A 68 6.72 -3.54 -0.90
N LEU A 69 7.94 -3.77 -1.38
CA LEU A 69 8.58 -2.97 -2.42
C LEU A 69 8.88 -3.87 -3.62
N LEU A 70 8.43 -3.44 -4.79
CA LEU A 70 8.83 -3.98 -6.09
C LEU A 70 9.85 -3.01 -6.68
N ASP A 71 11.06 -3.48 -6.88
CA ASP A 71 12.15 -2.71 -7.45
C ASP A 71 12.28 -2.88 -8.98
N GLU A 72 13.35 -2.32 -9.55
CA GLU A 72 13.65 -2.38 -10.98
C GLU A 72 14.00 -3.80 -11.47
N GLN A 73 14.41 -4.69 -10.55
CA GLN A 73 14.68 -6.08 -10.86
C GLN A 73 13.37 -6.89 -10.96
N SER A 74 12.22 -6.25 -10.70
CA SER A 74 10.90 -6.86 -10.64
C SER A 74 10.75 -7.90 -9.52
N ASP A 75 11.53 -7.73 -8.46
CA ASP A 75 11.46 -8.56 -7.25
C ASP A 75 10.60 -7.86 -6.21
N LEU A 76 9.53 -8.53 -5.76
CA LEU A 76 8.63 -8.02 -4.71
C LEU A 76 9.09 -8.54 -3.36
N GLU A 77 9.56 -7.65 -2.50
CA GLU A 77 10.07 -8.01 -1.17
C GLU A 77 9.26 -7.35 -0.06
N LEU A 78 9.02 -8.11 1.03
CA LEU A 78 8.52 -7.54 2.29
C LEU A 78 9.68 -6.82 2.98
N VAL A 79 9.68 -5.49 2.93
CA VAL A 79 10.76 -4.67 3.48
C VAL A 79 10.54 -4.26 4.92
N ARG A 80 9.29 -4.30 5.40
CA ARG A 80 8.92 -3.86 6.75
C ARG A 80 7.55 -4.40 7.16
N SER A 81 7.39 -4.70 8.45
CA SER A 81 6.10 -4.97 9.09
C SER A 81 6.00 -4.17 10.37
N GLU A 82 4.89 -3.47 10.59
CA GLU A 82 4.67 -2.60 11.75
C GLU A 82 3.25 -2.74 12.30
N MET A 83 3.06 -2.33 13.55
CA MET A 83 1.74 -2.27 14.17
C MET A 83 1.38 -0.84 14.57
N PHE A 84 0.22 -0.38 14.14
CA PHE A 84 -0.30 0.96 14.42
C PHE A 84 -1.53 0.92 15.33
N TYR A 85 -1.61 1.85 16.27
CA TYR A 85 -2.73 2.00 17.21
C TYR A 85 -3.47 3.34 17.07
N SER A 86 -3.35 3.97 15.90
CA SER A 86 -3.91 5.28 15.59
C SER A 86 -4.85 5.21 14.40
N GLU A 87 -5.86 6.08 14.37
CA GLU A 87 -6.78 6.23 13.22
C GLU A 87 -6.11 6.85 11.98
N GLN A 88 -4.98 7.52 12.19
CA GLN A 88 -4.11 8.07 11.16
C GLN A 88 -2.66 7.69 11.45
N PHE A 89 -1.98 7.15 10.45
CA PHE A 89 -0.58 6.78 10.56
C PHE A 89 0.19 7.15 9.30
N LYS A 90 1.45 7.50 9.52
CA LYS A 90 2.34 8.01 8.48
C LYS A 90 3.53 7.10 8.38
N SER A 91 3.90 6.76 7.15
CA SER A 91 5.07 5.95 6.89
C SER A 91 5.93 6.59 5.81
N VAL A 92 7.24 6.53 6.00
CA VAL A 92 8.23 7.13 5.11
C VAL A 92 8.95 6.02 4.36
N PHE A 93 9.14 6.24 3.06
CA PHE A 93 9.86 5.34 2.16
C PHE A 93 10.97 6.08 1.46
N GLU A 94 12.12 5.43 1.36
CA GLU A 94 13.16 5.79 0.42
C GLU A 94 12.99 4.87 -0.78
N ILE A 95 12.68 5.47 -1.92
CA ILE A 95 12.27 4.75 -3.12
C ILE A 95 13.35 4.95 -4.18
N ALA A 96 13.81 3.86 -4.77
CA ALA A 96 14.65 3.89 -5.96
C ALA A 96 13.88 4.47 -7.15
N LYS A 97 14.57 4.73 -8.26
CA LYS A 97 13.91 5.03 -9.53
C LYS A 97 12.95 3.88 -9.90
N ASP A 98 11.84 4.24 -10.53
CA ASP A 98 10.82 3.33 -11.07
C ASP A 98 10.47 2.12 -10.16
N ALA A 99 9.73 2.37 -9.09
CA ALA A 99 9.37 1.34 -8.12
C ALA A 99 7.87 1.33 -7.81
N VAL A 100 7.38 0.20 -7.27
CA VAL A 100 6.02 0.05 -6.79
C VAL A 100 6.02 -0.33 -5.32
N ILE A 101 5.22 0.35 -4.51
CA ILE A 101 4.99 0.01 -3.11
C ILE A 101 3.59 -0.58 -2.98
N LEU A 102 3.48 -1.70 -2.28
CA LEU A 102 2.21 -2.22 -1.80
C LEU A 102 2.22 -2.19 -0.27
N VAL A 103 1.27 -1.46 0.31
CA VAL A 103 0.99 -1.50 1.75
C VAL A 103 -0.24 -2.36 1.96
N GLN A 104 -0.11 -3.48 2.66
CA GLN A 104 -1.23 -4.30 3.10
C GLN A 104 -1.54 -3.99 4.56
N LEU A 105 -2.81 -3.78 4.87
CA LEU A 105 -3.29 -3.44 6.20
C LEU A 105 -4.29 -4.50 6.66
N ARG A 106 -4.14 -4.99 7.89
CA ARG A 106 -5.07 -5.93 8.52
C ARG A 106 -5.40 -5.46 9.94
N LYS A 107 -6.67 -5.53 10.32
CA LYS A 107 -7.04 -5.36 11.74
C LYS A 107 -6.56 -6.58 12.52
N ALA A 108 -5.87 -6.36 13.63
CA ALA A 108 -5.52 -7.43 14.55
C ALA A 108 -6.77 -8.05 15.21
N ARG A 109 -6.59 -9.23 15.79
CA ARG A 109 -7.63 -10.08 16.41
C ARG A 109 -7.25 -10.45 17.84
#